data_AF-A0A934LKV0-F1
#
_entry.id   AF-A0A934LKV0-F1
#
_cell.length_a   1.000
_cell.length_b   1.000
_cell.length_c   1.000
_cell.angle_alpha   90.00
_cell.angle_beta   90.00
_cell.angle_gamma   90.00
#
_symmetry.space_group_name_H-M   'P 1'
#
loop_
_entity.id
_entity.type
_entity.pdbx_description
1 polymer ?
#
loop_
_entity_poly.entity_id
_entity_poly.type
_entity_poly.pdbx_seq_one_letter_code
_entity_poly.pdbx_strand_id
1 'polypeptide(L)'
;MFETTPHTDLLTMLEINHLRLEAINLYDRCLAEGNLVPLEKFIEQQLAYDPPQIQLLSDIANDLQQRLLTLKAYHFDIRQKIVVMFDEMYHIDVTDMMPADKLDVYHIIQPERVLMYVIEQGVRIEEDERMVVLEVLRASRETAGHLHSDILLTEKLHDMILDWIYALSVSSVRSGWQMFNWASKPDAKHIH
;
A
#
# COMPACT_ATOMS: atom_id res chain seq x y z
N MET A 1 -32.23 -19.61 -19.70
CA MET A 1 -31.01 -19.77 -20.50
C MET A 1 -30.77 -18.41 -21.13
N PHE A 2 -30.00 -17.55 -20.47
CA PHE A 2 -29.77 -16.18 -20.92
C PHE A 2 -28.45 -16.17 -21.68
N GLU A 3 -28.52 -15.88 -22.98
CA GLU A 3 -27.34 -15.56 -23.78
C GLU A 3 -26.82 -14.21 -23.29
N THR A 4 -25.74 -14.22 -22.50
CA THR A 4 -24.96 -13.02 -22.23
C THR A 4 -24.27 -12.62 -23.52
N THR A 5 -24.71 -11.50 -24.10
CA THR A 5 -24.14 -10.95 -25.33
C THR A 5 -22.69 -10.52 -25.08
N PRO A 6 -21.70 -11.01 -25.84
CA PRO A 6 -20.27 -10.76 -25.60
C PRO A 6 -19.86 -9.28 -25.66
N HIS A 7 -20.71 -8.43 -26.25
CA HIS A 7 -20.51 -6.98 -26.28
C HIS A 7 -20.78 -6.29 -24.94
N THR A 8 -21.67 -6.82 -24.11
CA THR A 8 -21.97 -6.28 -22.77
C THR A 8 -20.81 -6.54 -21.81
N ASP A 9 -20.20 -7.73 -21.89
CA ASP A 9 -19.04 -8.10 -21.07
C ASP A 9 -17.79 -7.30 -21.45
N LEU A 10 -17.62 -6.94 -22.73
CA LEU A 10 -16.50 -6.08 -23.16
C LEU A 10 -16.65 -4.63 -22.68
N LEU A 11 -17.88 -4.09 -22.71
CA LEU A 11 -18.16 -2.73 -22.22
C LEU A 11 -17.94 -2.62 -20.71
N THR A 12 -18.42 -3.60 -19.94
CA THR A 12 -18.22 -3.63 -18.48
C THR A 12 -16.74 -3.81 -18.12
N MET A 13 -15.98 -4.61 -18.87
CA MET A 13 -14.53 -4.71 -18.67
C MET A 13 -13.79 -3.39 -18.96
N LEU A 14 -14.19 -2.67 -20.01
CA LEU A 14 -13.58 -1.37 -20.33
C LEU A 14 -13.89 -0.31 -19.26
N GLU A 15 -15.13 -0.31 -18.75
CA GLU A 15 -15.56 0.58 -17.66
C GLU A 15 -14.80 0.29 -16.36
N ILE A 16 -14.67 -0.99 -15.97
CA ILE A 16 -13.90 -1.39 -14.78
C ILE A 16 -12.43 -0.96 -14.92
N ASN A 17 -11.82 -1.17 -16.09
CA ASN A 17 -10.44 -0.76 -16.32
C ASN A 17 -10.26 0.76 -16.27
N HIS A 18 -11.24 1.53 -16.77
CA HIS A 18 -11.21 2.98 -16.67
C HIS A 18 -11.27 3.46 -15.21
N LEU A 19 -12.21 2.91 -14.42
CA LEU A 19 -12.34 3.23 -13.00
C LEU A 19 -11.11 2.81 -12.19
N ARG A 20 -10.50 1.68 -12.52
CA ARG A 20 -9.24 1.23 -11.92
C ARG A 20 -8.11 2.23 -12.18
N LEU A 21 -7.95 2.69 -13.43
CA LEU A 21 -6.97 3.73 -13.76
C LEU A 21 -7.25 5.06 -13.03
N GLU A 22 -8.52 5.44 -12.90
CA GLU A 22 -8.90 6.61 -12.11
C GLU A 22 -8.52 6.46 -10.63
N ALA A 23 -8.80 5.31 -10.02
CA ALA A 23 -8.42 5.01 -8.64
C ALA A 23 -6.91 5.10 -8.44
N ILE A 24 -6.12 4.59 -9.39
CA ILE A 24 -4.65 4.68 -9.34
C ILE A 24 -4.17 6.14 -9.47
N ASN A 25 -4.76 6.93 -10.36
CA ASN A 25 -4.43 8.36 -10.48
C ASN A 25 -4.84 9.16 -9.23
N LEU A 26 -5.93 8.78 -8.57
CA LEU A 26 -6.31 9.34 -7.28
C LEU A 26 -5.30 8.96 -6.20
N TYR A 27 -4.90 7.70 -6.14
CA TYR A 27 -3.88 7.21 -5.21
C TYR A 27 -2.56 7.97 -5.35
N ASP A 28 -2.05 8.14 -6.57
CA ASP A 28 -0.78 8.83 -6.81
C ASP A 28 -0.85 10.30 -6.34
N ARG A 29 -2.00 10.96 -6.53
CA ARG A 29 -2.24 12.31 -5.97
C ARG A 29 -2.33 12.29 -4.45
N CYS A 30 -2.98 11.29 -3.86
CA CYS A 30 -3.11 11.16 -2.41
C CYS A 30 -1.73 11.01 -1.74
N LEU A 31 -0.81 10.27 -2.36
CA LEU A 31 0.58 10.19 -1.89
C LEU A 31 1.28 11.55 -1.97
N ALA A 32 1.19 12.23 -3.13
CA ALA A 32 1.83 13.53 -3.31
C ALA A 32 1.31 14.61 -2.34
N GLU A 33 0.04 14.56 -1.97
CA GLU A 33 -0.61 15.53 -1.08
C GLU A 33 -0.66 15.08 0.39
N GLY A 34 -0.30 13.82 0.69
CA GLY A 34 -0.44 13.23 2.03
C GLY A 34 -1.89 13.12 2.52
N ASN A 35 -2.86 13.04 1.61
CA ASN A 35 -4.29 13.12 1.94
C ASN A 35 -5.10 12.04 1.19
N LEU A 36 -5.71 11.12 1.92
CA LEU A 36 -6.48 10.00 1.36
C LEU A 36 -7.93 10.34 0.98
N VAL A 37 -8.45 11.51 1.40
CA VAL A 37 -9.87 11.88 1.22
C VAL A 37 -10.39 11.74 -0.22
N PRO A 38 -9.64 12.15 -1.28
CA PRO A 38 -10.13 11.99 -2.64
C PRO A 38 -10.42 10.53 -3.01
N LEU A 39 -9.55 9.61 -2.58
CA LEU A 39 -9.69 8.19 -2.89
C LEU A 39 -10.71 7.52 -1.98
N GLU A 40 -10.78 7.89 -0.69
CA GLU A 40 -11.85 7.42 0.21
C GLU A 40 -13.24 7.72 -0.38
N LYS A 41 -13.46 8.95 -0.87
CA LYS A 41 -14.72 9.35 -1.54
C LYS A 41 -14.99 8.56 -2.81
N PHE A 42 -13.96 8.27 -3.60
CA PHE A 42 -14.12 7.46 -4.79
C PHE A 42 -14.58 6.04 -4.42
N ILE A 43 -13.98 5.43 -3.40
CA ILE A 43 -14.38 4.11 -2.91
C ILE A 43 -15.82 4.13 -2.38
N GLU A 44 -16.20 5.14 -1.60
CA GLU A 44 -17.58 5.34 -1.13
C GLU A 44 -18.59 5.40 -2.29
N GLN A 45 -18.25 6.08 -3.39
CA GLN A 45 -19.10 6.12 -4.58
C GLN A 45 -19.27 4.73 -5.20
N GLN A 46 -18.21 3.92 -5.26
CA GLN A 46 -18.29 2.55 -5.79
C GLN A 46 -19.13 1.62 -4.90
N LEU A 47 -19.13 1.85 -3.58
CA LEU A 47 -19.94 1.12 -2.61
C LEU A 47 -21.44 1.48 -2.70
N ALA A 48 -21.78 2.67 -3.20
CA ALA A 48 -23.16 3.13 -3.33
C ALA A 48 -23.92 2.54 -4.53
N TYR A 49 -23.23 1.85 -5.45
CA TYR A 49 -23.88 1.13 -6.55
C TYR A 49 -24.69 -0.07 -6.05
N ASP A 50 -25.76 -0.42 -6.77
CA ASP A 50 -26.55 -1.62 -6.53
C ASP A 50 -26.58 -2.49 -7.81
N PRO A 51 -25.80 -3.59 -7.88
CA PRO A 51 -24.93 -4.13 -6.83
C PRO A 51 -23.60 -3.36 -6.70
N PRO A 52 -22.95 -3.39 -5.51
CA PRO A 52 -21.62 -2.79 -5.33
C PRO A 52 -20.57 -3.43 -6.25
N GLN A 53 -19.61 -2.62 -6.70
CA GLN A 53 -18.57 -3.07 -7.64
C GLN A 53 -17.43 -3.83 -6.95
N ILE A 54 -17.73 -5.00 -6.38
CA ILE A 54 -16.76 -5.80 -5.60
C ILE A 54 -15.52 -6.18 -6.42
N GLN A 55 -15.69 -6.49 -7.71
CA GLN A 55 -14.57 -6.82 -8.60
C GLN A 55 -13.57 -5.67 -8.71
N LEU A 56 -14.06 -4.45 -8.94
CA LEU A 56 -13.22 -3.25 -9.00
C LEU A 56 -12.48 -3.02 -7.69
N LEU A 57 -13.16 -3.14 -6.54
CA LEU A 57 -12.53 -2.99 -5.23
C LEU A 57 -11.42 -4.03 -5.01
N SER A 58 -11.65 -5.28 -5.41
CA SER A 58 -10.63 -6.33 -5.34
C SER A 58 -9.42 -6.03 -6.23
N ASP A 59 -9.65 -5.50 -7.44
CA ASP A 59 -8.57 -5.16 -8.35
C ASP A 59 -7.74 -3.98 -7.81
N ILE A 60 -8.39 -2.97 -7.23
CA ILE A 60 -7.71 -1.86 -6.54
C ILE A 60 -6.91 -2.37 -5.33
N ALA A 61 -7.49 -3.24 -4.50
CA ALA A 61 -6.77 -3.83 -3.37
C ALA A 61 -5.50 -4.57 -3.82
N ASN A 62 -5.60 -5.38 -4.90
CA ASN A 62 -4.45 -6.09 -5.45
C ASN A 62 -3.36 -5.11 -5.94
N ASP A 63 -3.73 -4.02 -6.60
CA ASP A 63 -2.78 -3.00 -7.05
C ASP A 63 -2.08 -2.30 -5.89
N LEU A 64 -2.83 -1.96 -4.83
CA LEU A 64 -2.28 -1.37 -3.62
C LEU A 64 -1.33 -2.32 -2.91
N GLN A 65 -1.67 -3.60 -2.82
CA GLN A 65 -0.81 -4.62 -2.24
C GLN A 65 0.51 -4.74 -3.03
N GLN A 66 0.44 -4.76 -4.37
CA GLN A 66 1.65 -4.79 -5.20
C GLN A 66 2.51 -3.55 -4.99
N ARG A 67 1.91 -2.36 -4.98
CA ARG A 67 2.61 -1.09 -4.73
C ARG A 67 3.23 -1.04 -3.34
N LEU A 68 2.53 -1.53 -2.31
CA LEU A 68 3.05 -1.62 -0.95
C LEU A 68 4.31 -2.49 -0.89
N LEU A 69 4.31 -3.63 -1.58
CA LEU A 69 5.49 -4.49 -1.68
C LEU A 69 6.65 -3.77 -2.38
N THR A 70 6.38 -3.03 -3.46
CA THR A 70 7.38 -2.21 -4.16
C THR A 70 7.95 -1.11 -3.26
N LEU A 71 7.11 -0.40 -2.51
CA LEU A 71 7.55 0.64 -1.57
C LEU A 71 8.45 0.06 -0.47
N LYS A 72 8.05 -1.07 0.12
CA LYS A 72 8.85 -1.76 1.14
C LYS A 72 10.20 -2.24 0.60
N ALA A 73 10.21 -2.81 -0.62
CA ALA A 73 11.44 -3.21 -1.28
C ALA A 73 12.36 -1.99 -1.55
N TYR A 74 11.78 -0.89 -2.04
CA TYR A 74 12.57 0.32 -2.29
C TYR A 74 13.12 0.93 -1.00
N HIS A 75 12.36 0.92 0.09
CA HIS A 75 12.83 1.36 1.40
C HIS A 75 14.02 0.53 1.91
N PHE A 76 13.95 -0.80 1.72
CA PHE A 76 15.07 -1.69 2.00
C PHE A 76 16.30 -1.36 1.14
N ASP A 77 16.11 -1.13 -0.16
CA ASP A 77 17.21 -0.81 -1.09
C ASP A 77 17.92 0.50 -0.73
N ILE A 78 17.18 1.53 -0.28
CA ILE A 78 17.76 2.79 0.20
C ILE A 78 18.68 2.54 1.40
N ARG A 79 18.21 1.78 2.39
CA ARG A 79 19.05 1.38 3.53
C ARG A 79 20.28 0.59 3.05
N GLN A 80 20.09 -0.37 2.15
CA GLN A 80 21.16 -1.26 1.71
C GLN A 80 22.26 -0.49 0.97
N LYS A 81 21.90 0.50 0.16
CA LYS A 81 22.88 1.38 -0.52
C LYS A 81 23.81 2.07 0.47
N ILE A 82 23.28 2.55 1.60
CA ILE A 82 24.10 3.20 2.63
C ILE A 82 25.03 2.19 3.30
N VAL A 83 24.53 1.00 3.65
CA VAL A 83 25.39 -0.04 4.25
C VAL A 83 26.53 -0.44 3.32
N VAL A 84 26.21 -0.70 2.04
CA VAL A 84 27.20 -1.05 1.02
C VAL A 84 28.20 0.08 0.81
N MET A 85 27.75 1.33 0.75
CA MET A 85 28.64 2.49 0.62
C MET A 85 29.66 2.55 1.78
N PHE A 86 29.23 2.33 3.03
CA PHE A 86 30.15 2.35 4.17
C PHE A 86 31.14 1.17 4.18
N ASP A 87 30.69 -0.02 3.77
CA ASP A 87 31.54 -1.20 3.66
C ASP A 87 32.58 -1.06 2.53
N GLU A 88 32.16 -0.58 1.36
CA GLU A 88 33.04 -0.43 0.19
C GLU A 88 34.03 0.73 0.33
N MET A 89 33.60 1.87 0.87
CA MET A 89 34.45 3.07 0.94
C MET A 89 35.30 3.13 2.21
N TYR A 90 34.78 2.62 3.34
CA TYR A 90 35.41 2.79 4.65
C TYR A 90 35.70 1.47 5.37
N HIS A 91 35.30 0.32 4.79
CA HIS A 91 35.44 -1.00 5.40
C HIS A 91 34.82 -1.08 6.80
N ILE A 92 33.70 -0.38 6.99
CA ILE A 92 32.92 -0.40 8.22
C ILE A 92 31.54 -0.97 7.94
N ASP A 93 31.16 -1.96 8.74
CA ASP A 93 29.78 -2.39 8.81
C ASP A 93 28.96 -1.48 9.74
N VAL A 94 27.96 -0.81 9.16
CA VAL A 94 26.99 0.03 9.86
C VAL A 94 25.64 -0.67 10.06
N THR A 95 25.55 -1.98 9.78
CA THR A 95 24.30 -2.75 9.80
C THR A 95 23.57 -2.66 11.13
N ASP A 96 24.30 -2.70 12.25
CA ASP A 96 23.72 -2.62 13.59
C ASP A 96 23.03 -1.28 13.88
N MET A 97 23.46 -0.19 13.22
CA MET A 97 22.83 1.11 13.36
C MET A 97 21.51 1.21 12.60
N MET A 98 21.40 0.47 11.49
CA MET A 98 20.25 0.50 10.58
C MET A 98 19.82 -0.93 10.27
N PRO A 99 19.25 -1.67 11.24
CA PRO A 99 18.99 -3.09 11.07
C PRO A 99 17.84 -3.32 10.06
N ALA A 100 17.96 -4.39 9.25
CA ALA A 100 17.06 -4.67 8.14
C ALA A 100 15.61 -5.00 8.56
N ASP A 101 15.42 -5.48 9.79
CA ASP A 101 14.13 -5.81 10.39
C ASP A 101 13.40 -4.59 10.98
N LYS A 102 14.06 -3.42 11.05
CA LYS A 102 13.50 -2.18 11.62
C LYS A 102 13.64 -1.01 10.64
N LEU A 103 13.16 -1.20 9.42
CA LEU A 103 13.16 -0.13 8.41
C LEU A 103 12.26 1.04 8.83
N ASP A 104 11.22 0.78 9.60
CA ASP A 104 10.32 1.80 10.15
C ASP A 104 11.05 2.88 10.97
N VAL A 105 12.20 2.56 11.59
CA VAL A 105 13.01 3.53 12.34
C VAL A 105 14.19 4.10 11.55
N TYR A 106 14.40 3.69 10.30
CA TYR A 106 15.56 4.15 9.53
C TYR A 106 15.57 5.68 9.34
N HIS A 107 14.41 6.26 9.04
CA HIS A 107 14.24 7.70 8.82
C HIS A 107 14.43 8.57 10.07
N ILE A 108 14.46 7.98 11.28
CA ILE A 108 14.72 8.73 12.54
C ILE A 108 16.20 8.70 12.94
N ILE A 109 17.04 7.91 12.26
CA ILE A 109 18.48 7.86 12.54
C ILE A 109 19.11 9.19 12.11
N GLN A 110 19.85 9.81 13.03
CA GLN A 110 20.55 11.05 12.75
C GLN A 110 21.83 10.77 11.95
N PRO A 111 22.03 11.41 10.78
CA PRO A 111 23.25 11.29 9.97
C PRO A 111 24.53 11.51 10.78
N GLU A 112 24.49 12.48 11.70
CA GLU A 112 25.61 12.84 12.56
C GLU A 112 25.99 11.69 13.50
N ARG A 113 25.03 10.89 13.96
CA ARG A 113 25.30 9.71 14.79
C ARG A 113 25.99 8.60 14.01
N VAL A 114 25.58 8.37 12.77
CA VAL A 114 26.23 7.37 11.89
C VAL A 114 27.68 7.76 11.66
N LEU A 115 27.92 9.04 11.39
CA LEU A 115 29.28 9.55 11.20
C LEU A 115 30.11 9.46 12.49
N MET A 116 29.53 9.79 13.65
CA MET A 116 30.22 9.63 14.94
C MET A 116 30.63 8.17 15.17
N TYR A 117 29.73 7.23 14.91
CA TYR A 117 30.05 5.80 15.01
C TYR A 117 31.22 5.42 14.10
N VAL A 118 31.24 5.88 12.85
CA VAL A 118 32.32 5.61 11.91
C VAL A 118 33.68 6.17 12.38
N ILE A 119 33.67 7.38 12.94
CA ILE A 119 34.88 8.00 13.52
C ILE A 119 35.35 7.23 14.77
N GLU A 120 34.42 6.76 15.60
CA GLU A 120 34.72 5.94 16.80
C GLU A 120 35.33 4.58 16.45
N GLN A 121 35.03 4.04 15.27
CA GLN A 121 35.71 2.85 14.72
C GLN A 121 37.12 3.14 14.18
N GLY A 122 37.60 4.38 14.28
CA GLY A 122 38.97 4.77 13.93
C GLY A 122 39.18 5.14 12.46
N VAL A 123 38.11 5.24 11.66
CA VAL A 123 38.21 5.70 10.28
C VAL A 123 38.44 7.21 10.24
N ARG A 124 39.43 7.62 9.45
CA ARG A 124 39.74 9.02 9.19
C ARG A 124 39.03 9.43 7.92
N ILE A 125 38.12 10.38 8.05
CA ILE A 125 37.38 11.00 6.95
C ILE A 125 37.85 12.45 6.85
N GLU A 126 38.25 12.87 5.65
CA GLU A 126 38.63 14.26 5.41
C GLU A 126 37.42 15.20 5.55
N GLU A 127 37.66 16.49 5.81
CA GLU A 127 36.56 17.43 6.11
C GLU A 127 35.61 17.62 4.91
N ASP A 128 36.15 17.66 3.69
CA ASP A 128 35.36 17.74 2.46
C ASP A 128 34.54 16.47 2.22
N GLU A 129 35.14 15.30 2.45
CA GLU A 129 34.48 14.00 2.32
C GLU A 129 33.37 13.82 3.36
N ARG A 130 33.61 14.30 4.59
CA ARG A 130 32.64 14.30 5.68
C ARG A 130 31.37 15.03 5.31
N MET A 131 31.50 16.18 4.64
CA MET A 131 30.35 16.96 4.18
C MET A 131 29.55 16.19 3.12
N VAL A 132 30.22 15.52 2.20
CA VAL A 132 29.57 14.68 1.18
C VAL A 132 28.82 13.51 1.81
N VAL A 133 29.46 12.79 2.74
CA VAL A 133 28.82 11.65 3.44
C VAL A 133 27.58 12.09 4.22
N LEU A 134 27.66 13.23 4.93
CA LEU A 134 26.50 13.77 5.65
C LEU A 134 25.36 14.13 4.70
N GLU A 135 25.65 14.70 3.54
CA GLU A 135 24.62 15.04 2.57
C GLU A 135 23.95 13.79 1.99
N VAL A 136 24.72 12.77 1.65
CA VAL A 136 24.20 11.47 1.20
C VAL A 136 23.31 10.83 2.26
N LEU A 137 23.74 10.84 3.52
CA LEU A 137 22.96 10.32 4.65
C LEU A 137 21.66 11.11 4.88
N ARG A 138 21.70 12.44 4.76
CA ARG A 138 20.51 13.30 4.88
C ARG A 138 19.51 13.03 3.78
N ALA A 139 19.96 12.99 2.53
CA ALA A 139 19.12 12.69 1.38
C ALA A 139 18.49 11.29 1.49
N SER A 140 19.28 10.30 1.93
CA SER A 140 18.79 8.93 2.17
C SER A 140 17.73 8.90 3.28
N ARG A 141 17.97 9.61 4.39
CA ARG A 141 17.02 9.71 5.51
C ARG A 141 15.71 10.37 5.09
N GLU A 142 15.79 11.46 4.32
CA GLU A 142 14.61 12.17 3.82
C GLU A 142 13.79 11.27 2.88
N THR A 143 14.47 10.61 1.94
CA THR A 143 13.83 9.63 1.03
C THR A 143 13.13 8.53 1.82
N ALA A 144 13.80 7.97 2.83
CA ALA A 144 13.21 6.97 3.70
C ALA A 144 12.01 7.49 4.50
N GLY A 145 12.04 8.74 4.94
CA GLY A 145 10.91 9.39 5.62
C GLY A 145 9.69 9.49 4.71
N HIS A 146 9.88 9.92 3.46
CA HIS A 146 8.80 9.93 2.46
C HIS A 146 8.27 8.53 2.18
N LEU A 147 9.15 7.55 1.95
CA LEU A 147 8.75 6.16 1.72
C LEU A 147 7.98 5.57 2.90
N HIS A 148 8.40 5.86 4.13
CA HIS A 148 7.68 5.42 5.33
C HIS A 148 6.26 6.00 5.39
N SER A 149 6.11 7.29 5.11
CA SER A 149 4.78 7.93 5.03
C SER A 149 3.91 7.28 3.95
N ASP A 150 4.45 7.08 2.75
CA ASP A 150 3.72 6.46 1.64
C ASP A 150 3.29 5.02 1.97
N ILE A 151 4.16 4.24 2.62
CA ILE A 151 3.85 2.88 3.12
C ILE A 151 2.64 2.93 4.06
N LEU A 152 2.65 3.81 5.06
CA LEU A 152 1.55 3.91 6.04
C LEU A 152 0.23 4.32 5.39
N LEU A 153 0.26 5.27 4.45
CA LEU A 153 -0.92 5.70 3.72
C LEU A 153 -1.49 4.58 2.85
N THR A 154 -0.61 3.83 2.19
CA THR A 154 -0.98 2.69 1.34
C THR A 154 -1.57 1.55 2.15
N GLU A 155 -0.96 1.20 3.28
CA GLU A 155 -1.46 0.18 4.21
C GLU A 155 -2.86 0.53 4.71
N LYS A 156 -3.04 1.76 5.21
CA LYS A 156 -4.33 2.22 5.71
C LYS A 156 -5.44 2.09 4.64
N LEU A 157 -5.12 2.49 3.42
CA LEU A 157 -6.08 2.44 2.32
C LEU A 157 -6.39 1.01 1.89
N HIS A 158 -5.37 0.17 1.79
CA HIS A 158 -5.51 -1.24 1.45
C HIS A 158 -6.40 -1.97 2.47
N ASP A 159 -6.14 -1.78 3.76
CA ASP A 159 -6.91 -2.38 4.85
C ASP A 159 -8.37 -1.92 4.83
N MET A 160 -8.61 -0.62 4.62
CA MET A 160 -9.96 -0.08 4.47
C MET A 160 -10.74 -0.75 3.32
N ILE A 161 -10.10 -0.96 2.17
CA ILE A 161 -10.77 -1.60 1.02
C ILE A 161 -11.05 -3.09 1.33
N LEU A 162 -10.11 -3.80 1.95
CA LEU A 162 -10.31 -5.19 2.35
C LEU A 162 -11.46 -5.35 3.36
N ASP A 163 -11.57 -4.44 4.32
CA ASP A 163 -12.67 -4.42 5.30
C ASP A 163 -14.03 -4.28 4.60
N TRP A 164 -14.13 -3.39 3.61
CA TRP A 164 -15.36 -3.23 2.81
C TRP A 164 -15.68 -4.47 1.98
N ILE A 165 -14.69 -5.06 1.30
CA ILE A 165 -14.88 -6.30 0.54
C ILE A 165 -15.38 -7.42 1.46
N TYR A 166 -14.78 -7.56 2.64
CA TYR A 166 -15.20 -8.54 3.63
C TYR A 166 -16.64 -8.29 4.10
N ALA A 167 -16.99 -7.06 4.46
CA ALA A 167 -18.34 -6.70 4.89
C ALA A 167 -19.40 -7.00 3.82
N LEU A 168 -19.11 -6.67 2.56
CA LEU A 168 -20.00 -6.93 1.42
C LEU A 168 -20.13 -8.42 1.09
N SER A 169 -19.08 -9.20 1.29
CA SER A 169 -19.15 -10.66 1.11
C SER A 169 -20.10 -11.30 2.14
N VAL A 170 -20.03 -10.85 3.40
CA VAL A 170 -20.90 -11.33 4.49
C VAL A 170 -22.36 -10.92 4.26
N SER A 171 -22.63 -9.69 3.81
CA SER A 171 -23.99 -9.26 3.51
C SER A 171 -24.60 -10.07 2.37
N SER A 172 -23.82 -10.36 1.33
CA SER A 172 -24.26 -11.16 0.18
C SER A 172 -24.65 -12.59 0.59
N VAL A 173 -23.86 -13.23 1.46
CA VAL A 173 -24.18 -14.56 2.01
C VAL A 173 -25.47 -14.51 2.84
N ARG A 174 -25.63 -13.50 3.70
CA ARG A 174 -26.84 -13.36 4.55
C ARG A 174 -28.11 -13.13 3.72
N SER A 175 -28.06 -12.30 2.69
CA SER A 175 -29.19 -12.06 1.79
C SER A 175 -29.57 -13.34 1.02
N GLY A 176 -28.57 -14.12 0.58
CA GLY A 176 -28.79 -15.43 -0.04
C GLY A 176 -29.45 -16.43 0.89
N TRP A 177 -29.07 -16.45 2.18
CA TRP A 177 -29.67 -17.34 3.19
C TRP A 177 -31.09 -16.92 3.55
N GLN A 178 -31.37 -15.61 3.66
CA GLN A 178 -32.72 -15.10 3.83
C GLN A 178 -33.59 -15.46 2.61
N MET A 179 -33.02 -15.41 1.40
CA MET A 179 -33.71 -15.85 0.18
C MET A 179 -34.05 -17.34 0.20
N PHE A 180 -33.11 -18.18 0.61
CA PHE A 180 -33.31 -19.62 0.67
C PHE A 180 -34.33 -20.03 1.77
N ASN A 181 -34.33 -19.34 2.91
CA ASN A 181 -35.24 -19.61 4.02
C ASN A 181 -36.69 -19.17 3.78
N TRP A 182 -36.97 -18.17 2.92
CA TRP A 182 -38.36 -17.86 2.55
C TRP A 182 -38.92 -18.85 1.52
N ALA A 183 -38.08 -19.30 0.58
CA ALA A 183 -38.47 -20.25 -0.47
C ALA A 183 -38.71 -21.68 0.05
N SER A 184 -38.28 -21.97 1.29
CA SER A 184 -38.42 -23.27 1.95
C SER A 184 -39.53 -23.31 3.00
N LYS A 185 -40.37 -22.27 3.12
CA LYS A 185 -41.66 -22.41 3.84
C LYS A 185 -42.63 -23.18 2.94
N PRO A 186 -43.02 -24.43 3.28
CA PRO A 186 -44.08 -25.09 2.54
C PRO A 186 -45.37 -24.30 2.75
N ASP A 187 -46.05 -24.00 1.65
CA ASP A 187 -47.42 -23.50 1.63
C ASP A 187 -48.26 -24.36 2.58
N ALA A 188 -48.55 -23.84 3.79
CA ALA A 188 -49.52 -24.43 4.69
C ALA A 188 -50.92 -24.12 4.14
N LYS A 189 -51.26 -24.76 3.02
CA LYS A 189 -52.60 -24.74 2.44
C LYS A 189 -53.42 -25.84 3.12
N HIS A 190 -54.35 -25.36 3.95
CA HIS A 190 -55.67 -25.91 4.21
C HIS A 190 -55.79 -27.41 4.48
N ILE A 191 -55.87 -27.74 5.78
CA ILE A 191 -56.67 -28.88 6.22
C ILE A 191 -57.80 -28.32 7.11
N HIS A 192 -59.02 -28.53 6.60
CA HIS A 192 -60.37 -28.32 7.15
C HIS A 192 -61.01 -26.93 6.99
#